data_AF-A0A9P3G247-F1
#
_entry.id   AF-A0A9P3G247-F1
#
_cell.length_a   1.000
_cell.length_b   1.000
_cell.length_c   1.000
_cell.angle_alpha   90.00
_cell.angle_beta   90.00
_cell.angle_gamma   90.00
#
_symmetry.space_group_name_H-M   'P 1'
#
loop_
_entity.id
_entity.type
_entity.pdbx_description
1 polymer ?
#
loop_
_entity_poly.entity_id
_entity_poly.type
_entity_poly.pdbx_seq_one_letter_code
_entity_poly.pdbx_strand_id
1 'polypeptide(L)'
;MKHGVAFRKFSRTSSHRMLMLRNLVTSLIKHEQIKTTLPKARDTARLAEKIITMGKKGGLPAYQRANAFLLEPKLTPKVFKDLAKRYEARQGGYTRIHKFGNRQGDNAPHAILELVDNPRDIKFEMTARAVGWELLGKKVTTLGPQESLERGVDGVQKIVEHEQVLGPQDKGLLREKTRWSLQKVLRFRGKDAVTELRKKAEDHIDTLIAQPIAMKERAQAEDEEDPETPLAGRKALRLKAGQALPGTGLSAMRLAQGALGKEPEGRSWFGRRKLGIDTTAVWGSI
;
A
#
# COMPACT_ATOMS: atom_id res chain seq x y z
N MET A 1 -27.76 -22.72 15.20
CA MET A 1 -26.64 -22.68 14.21
C MET A 1 -25.95 -24.03 14.19
N LYS A 2 -25.46 -24.54 13.05
CA LYS A 2 -24.61 -25.75 13.05
C LYS A 2 -23.29 -25.42 13.76
N HIS A 3 -23.00 -26.10 14.86
CA HIS A 3 -21.71 -26.00 15.55
C HIS A 3 -20.62 -26.74 14.74
N GLY A 4 -19.35 -26.32 14.85
CA GLY A 4 -18.21 -27.01 14.21
C GLY A 4 -18.00 -26.74 12.71
N VAL A 5 -18.54 -25.64 12.16
CA VAL A 5 -18.29 -25.29 10.74
C VAL A 5 -16.85 -24.79 10.56
N ALA A 6 -15.94 -25.68 10.14
CA ALA A 6 -14.52 -25.36 9.97
C ALA A 6 -14.20 -24.39 8.82
N PHE A 7 -15.10 -24.21 7.83
CA PHE A 7 -14.82 -23.48 6.60
C PHE A 7 -15.97 -22.56 6.16
N ARG A 8 -15.65 -21.45 5.49
CA ARG A 8 -16.65 -20.52 4.96
C ARG A 8 -17.38 -21.15 3.76
N LYS A 9 -18.69 -20.97 3.65
CA LYS A 9 -19.49 -21.54 2.54
C LYS A 9 -19.44 -20.73 1.24
N PHE A 10 -19.17 -19.42 1.33
CA PHE A 10 -19.16 -18.47 0.18
C PHE A 10 -20.43 -18.48 -0.68
N SER A 11 -21.58 -18.84 -0.11
CA SER A 11 -22.85 -19.01 -0.83
C SER A 11 -22.71 -19.88 -2.08
N ARG A 12 -21.90 -20.95 -1.99
CA ARG A 12 -21.62 -21.89 -3.08
C ARG A 12 -21.81 -23.33 -2.60
N THR A 13 -22.14 -24.21 -3.54
CA THR A 13 -22.12 -25.66 -3.34
C THR A 13 -20.69 -26.12 -3.00
N SER A 14 -20.55 -27.32 -2.43
CA SER A 14 -19.23 -27.83 -2.01
C SER A 14 -18.26 -27.96 -3.18
N SER A 15 -18.73 -28.47 -4.32
CA SER A 15 -17.95 -28.62 -5.55
C SER A 15 -17.47 -27.28 -6.10
N HIS A 16 -18.39 -26.32 -6.26
CA HIS A 16 -18.04 -24.98 -6.76
C HIS A 16 -17.10 -24.25 -5.78
N ARG A 17 -17.35 -24.34 -4.47
CA ARG A 17 -16.44 -23.76 -3.48
C ARG A 17 -15.02 -24.33 -3.61
N MET A 18 -14.90 -25.65 -3.75
CA MET A 18 -13.57 -26.27 -3.90
C MET A 18 -12.89 -25.84 -5.19
N LEU A 19 -13.62 -25.84 -6.32
CA LEU A 19 -13.07 -25.40 -7.60
C LEU A 19 -12.61 -23.93 -7.56
N MET A 20 -13.39 -23.03 -6.94
CA MET A 20 -13.02 -21.63 -6.74
C MET A 20 -11.71 -21.51 -5.95
N LEU A 21 -11.57 -22.25 -4.85
CA LEU A 21 -10.37 -22.22 -4.03
C LEU A 21 -9.16 -22.83 -4.75
N ARG A 22 -9.33 -23.93 -5.50
CA ARG A 22 -8.28 -24.51 -6.36
C ARG A 22 -7.80 -23.50 -7.40
N ASN A 23 -8.73 -22.78 -8.01
CA ASN A 23 -8.41 -21.71 -8.95
C ASN A 23 -7.58 -20.60 -8.27
N LEU A 24 -8.04 -20.06 -7.12
CA LEU A 24 -7.30 -19.02 -6.40
C LEU A 24 -5.89 -19.47 -5.96
N VAL A 25 -5.71 -20.71 -5.51
CA VAL A 25 -4.38 -21.26 -5.17
C VAL A 25 -3.51 -21.39 -6.42
N THR A 26 -4.07 -21.86 -7.53
CA THR A 26 -3.36 -21.98 -8.81
C THR A 26 -2.91 -20.60 -9.30
N SER A 27 -3.80 -19.59 -9.26
CA SER A 27 -3.45 -18.19 -9.59
C SER A 27 -2.38 -17.62 -8.66
N LEU A 28 -2.44 -17.93 -7.36
CA LEU A 28 -1.43 -17.49 -6.40
C LEU A 28 -0.05 -18.08 -6.70
N ILE A 29 0.04 -19.37 -7.06
CA ILE A 29 1.33 -19.99 -7.41
C ILE A 29 1.87 -19.43 -8.73
N LYS A 30 0.98 -19.15 -9.68
CA LYS A 30 1.33 -18.59 -10.99
C LYS A 30 1.91 -17.17 -10.87
N HIS A 31 1.16 -16.27 -10.22
CA HIS A 31 1.47 -14.84 -10.19
C HIS A 31 2.21 -14.40 -8.91
N GLU A 32 2.32 -15.27 -7.91
CA GLU A 32 2.89 -15.00 -6.57
C GLU A 32 2.15 -13.94 -5.74
N GLN A 33 1.21 -13.21 -6.35
CA GLN A 33 0.37 -12.20 -5.74
C GLN A 33 -0.99 -12.15 -6.44
N ILE A 34 -2.07 -12.10 -5.66
CA ILE A 34 -3.44 -11.95 -6.17
C ILE A 34 -4.24 -10.97 -5.29
N LYS A 35 -5.18 -10.25 -5.90
CA LYS A 35 -6.13 -9.39 -5.20
C LYS A 35 -7.49 -10.08 -5.17
N THR A 36 -8.08 -10.23 -3.98
CA THR A 36 -9.39 -10.86 -3.81
C THR A 36 -10.11 -10.33 -2.57
N THR A 37 -11.30 -10.84 -2.25
CA THR A 37 -11.98 -10.45 -1.01
C THR A 37 -11.28 -11.06 0.20
N LEU A 38 -11.23 -10.33 1.32
CA LEU A 38 -10.60 -10.78 2.56
C LEU A 38 -10.99 -12.21 3.00
N PRO A 39 -12.27 -12.61 3.01
CA PRO A 39 -12.62 -13.98 3.40
C PRO A 39 -12.11 -15.03 2.41
N LYS A 40 -12.07 -14.74 1.11
CA LYS A 40 -11.49 -15.65 0.09
C LYS A 40 -9.97 -15.77 0.28
N ALA A 41 -9.28 -14.65 0.49
CA ALA A 41 -7.84 -14.62 0.73
C ALA A 41 -7.43 -15.51 1.92
N ARG A 42 -8.18 -15.43 3.03
CA ARG A 42 -7.93 -16.25 4.24
C ARG A 42 -8.06 -17.75 3.99
N ASP A 43 -9.11 -18.18 3.27
CA ASP A 43 -9.33 -19.59 2.99
C ASP A 43 -8.33 -20.13 1.95
N THR A 44 -7.96 -19.31 0.95
CA THR A 44 -6.92 -19.62 -0.04
C THR A 44 -5.55 -19.74 0.60
N ALA A 45 -5.17 -18.83 1.50
CA ALA A 45 -3.89 -18.85 2.21
C ALA A 45 -3.64 -20.20 2.90
N ARG A 46 -4.64 -20.69 3.65
CA ARG A 46 -4.58 -21.98 4.34
C ARG A 46 -4.31 -23.15 3.39
N LEU A 47 -4.91 -23.15 2.20
CA LEU A 47 -4.71 -24.21 1.22
C LEU A 47 -3.36 -24.08 0.51
N ALA A 48 -2.96 -22.86 0.15
CA ALA A 48 -1.66 -22.59 -0.46
C ALA A 48 -0.51 -23.01 0.45
N GLU A 49 -0.60 -22.75 1.76
CA GLU A 49 0.41 -23.19 2.72
C GLU A 49 0.58 -24.71 2.76
N LYS A 50 -0.52 -25.46 2.65
CA LYS A 50 -0.47 -26.93 2.57
C LYS A 50 0.19 -27.41 1.28
N ILE A 51 -0.12 -26.77 0.14
CA ILE A 51 0.53 -27.10 -1.14
C ILE A 51 2.04 -26.86 -1.07
N ILE A 52 2.47 -25.72 -0.53
CA ILE A 52 3.89 -25.40 -0.36
C ILE A 52 4.57 -26.37 0.60
N THR A 53 3.89 -26.74 1.69
CA THR A 53 4.40 -27.73 2.65
C THR A 53 4.61 -29.10 1.98
N MET A 54 3.68 -29.53 1.10
CA MET A 54 3.88 -30.74 0.29
C MET A 54 5.05 -30.60 -0.67
N GLY A 55 5.22 -29.42 -1.29
CA GLY A 55 6.38 -29.09 -2.12
C GLY A 55 7.70 -29.28 -1.39
N LYS A 56 7.79 -28.71 -0.17
CA LYS A 56 8.97 -28.83 0.70
C LYS A 56 9.23 -30.27 1.17
N LYS A 57 8.18 -31.02 1.50
CA LYS A 57 8.32 -32.43 1.92
C LYS A 57 8.88 -33.30 0.79
N GLY A 58 8.54 -32.97 -0.45
CA GLY A 58 8.95 -33.75 -1.61
C GLY A 58 8.31 -35.13 -1.69
N GLY A 59 8.83 -35.96 -2.61
CA GLY A 59 8.37 -37.33 -2.86
C GLY A 59 7.21 -37.44 -3.84
N LEU A 60 7.12 -38.61 -4.50
CA LEU A 60 6.11 -38.90 -5.53
C LEU A 60 4.66 -38.77 -5.02
N PRO A 61 4.29 -39.26 -3.81
CA PRO A 61 2.91 -39.13 -3.33
C PRO A 61 2.49 -37.68 -3.09
N ALA A 62 3.40 -36.84 -2.60
CA ALA A 62 3.13 -35.42 -2.39
C ALA A 62 2.98 -34.68 -3.73
N TYR A 63 3.85 -35.01 -4.70
CA TYR A 63 3.79 -34.49 -6.04
C TYR A 63 2.47 -34.80 -6.73
N GLN A 64 2.02 -36.06 -6.70
CA GLN A 64 0.76 -36.49 -7.30
C GLN A 64 -0.45 -35.79 -6.65
N ARG A 65 -0.47 -35.65 -5.31
CA ARG A 65 -1.55 -34.93 -4.61
C ARG A 65 -1.60 -33.45 -4.97
N ALA A 66 -0.44 -32.79 -5.04
CA ALA A 66 -0.37 -31.39 -5.47
C ALA A 66 -0.81 -31.23 -6.93
N ASN A 67 -0.36 -32.12 -7.81
CA ASN A 67 -0.71 -32.12 -9.23
C ASN A 67 -2.22 -32.32 -9.45
N ALA A 68 -2.85 -33.22 -8.68
CA ALA A 68 -4.29 -33.44 -8.71
C ALA A 68 -5.08 -32.24 -8.18
N PHE A 69 -4.50 -31.45 -7.27
CA PHE A 69 -5.15 -30.28 -6.70
C PHE A 69 -5.04 -29.04 -7.59
N LEU A 70 -3.88 -28.78 -8.20
CA LEU A 70 -3.71 -27.63 -9.08
C LEU A 70 -4.51 -27.81 -10.37
N LEU A 71 -5.05 -26.70 -10.91
CA LEU A 71 -5.77 -26.74 -12.18
C LEU A 71 -4.83 -26.67 -13.39
N GLU A 72 -3.61 -26.15 -13.20
CA GLU A 72 -2.57 -26.09 -14.22
C GLU A 72 -1.39 -27.00 -13.79
N PRO A 73 -1.29 -28.24 -14.33
CA PRO A 73 -0.24 -29.20 -13.96
C PRO A 73 1.19 -28.68 -14.19
N LYS A 74 1.36 -27.77 -15.16
CA LYS A 74 2.64 -27.12 -15.49
C LYS A 74 3.23 -26.30 -14.33
N LEU A 75 2.41 -25.92 -13.34
CA LEU A 75 2.86 -25.17 -12.17
C LEU A 75 3.35 -26.07 -11.04
N THR A 76 3.07 -27.38 -11.07
CA THR A 76 3.52 -28.31 -10.03
C THR A 76 5.04 -28.31 -9.88
N PRO A 77 5.86 -28.37 -10.95
CA PRO A 77 7.32 -28.25 -10.83
C PRO A 77 7.80 -26.98 -10.12
N LYS A 78 7.15 -25.83 -10.33
CA LYS A 78 7.47 -24.56 -9.65
C LYS A 78 7.34 -24.68 -8.12
N VAL A 79 6.34 -25.43 -7.65
CA VAL A 79 6.13 -25.67 -6.21
C VAL A 79 7.24 -26.52 -5.60
N PHE A 80 7.67 -27.57 -6.30
CA PHE A 80 8.65 -28.54 -5.80
C PHE A 80 10.11 -28.15 -6.07
N LYS A 81 10.36 -27.18 -6.95
CA LYS A 81 11.70 -26.65 -7.24
C LYS A 81 11.87 -25.28 -6.60
N ASP A 82 11.30 -24.25 -7.22
CA ASP A 82 11.57 -22.86 -6.89
C ASP A 82 11.04 -22.49 -5.50
N LEU A 83 9.75 -22.79 -5.22
CA LEU A 83 9.15 -22.46 -3.93
C LEU A 83 9.67 -23.35 -2.80
N ALA A 84 9.98 -24.62 -3.08
CA ALA A 84 10.58 -25.51 -2.09
C ALA A 84 11.95 -24.99 -1.65
N LYS A 85 12.81 -24.59 -2.59
CA LYS A 85 14.11 -23.97 -2.31
C LYS A 85 13.96 -22.64 -1.57
N ARG A 86 13.06 -21.75 -2.03
CA ARG A 86 12.82 -20.45 -1.39
C ARG A 86 12.43 -20.58 0.08
N TYR A 87 11.62 -21.58 0.42
CA TYR A 87 11.06 -21.72 1.76
C TYR A 87 11.71 -22.81 2.61
N GLU A 88 12.84 -23.37 2.20
CA GLU A 88 13.52 -24.47 2.87
C GLU A 88 13.70 -24.22 4.38
N ALA A 89 14.30 -23.08 4.74
CA ALA A 89 14.57 -22.67 6.12
C ALA A 89 13.33 -22.17 6.91
N ARG A 90 12.19 -21.92 6.23
CA ARG A 90 11.00 -21.31 6.83
C ARG A 90 10.00 -22.37 7.31
N GLN A 91 9.66 -22.39 8.59
CA GLN A 91 8.67 -23.32 9.15
C GLN A 91 7.24 -22.72 9.12
N GLY A 92 6.58 -22.78 7.97
CA GLY A 92 5.22 -22.24 7.80
C GLY A 92 5.16 -20.73 7.54
N GLY A 93 3.96 -20.18 7.40
CA GLY A 93 3.76 -18.75 7.14
C GLY A 93 4.34 -18.31 5.79
N TYR A 94 4.08 -19.09 4.74
CA TYR A 94 4.54 -18.82 3.36
C TYR A 94 3.70 -17.78 2.64
N THR A 95 2.52 -17.46 3.19
CA THR A 95 1.60 -16.49 2.62
C THR A 95 1.44 -15.27 3.52
N ARG A 96 1.15 -14.12 2.93
CA ARG A 96 0.83 -12.89 3.63
C ARG A 96 -0.44 -12.27 3.07
N ILE A 97 -1.29 -11.77 3.96
CA ILE A 97 -2.53 -11.10 3.61
C ILE A 97 -2.42 -9.63 4.03
N HIS A 98 -2.49 -8.73 3.06
CA HIS A 98 -2.58 -7.29 3.27
C HIS A 98 -4.02 -6.84 3.05
N LYS A 99 -4.61 -6.15 4.02
CA LYS A 99 -5.95 -5.55 3.83
C LYS A 99 -5.83 -4.40 2.82
N PHE A 100 -6.69 -4.40 1.80
CA PHE A 100 -6.67 -3.43 0.70
C PHE A 100 -8.00 -2.67 0.66
N GLY A 101 -8.38 -2.04 1.77
CA GLY A 101 -9.64 -1.30 1.89
C GLY A 101 -10.87 -2.10 1.46
N ASN A 102 -11.90 -1.38 1.01
CA ASN A 102 -13.13 -1.95 0.49
C ASN A 102 -13.28 -1.66 -1.00
N ARG A 103 -13.92 -2.58 -1.71
CA ARG A 103 -14.22 -2.41 -3.14
C ARG A 103 -15.31 -1.36 -3.34
N GLN A 104 -15.07 -0.46 -4.29
CA GLN A 104 -16.07 0.51 -4.72
C GLN A 104 -17.26 -0.20 -5.39
N GLY A 105 -18.47 0.22 -5.04
CA GLY A 105 -19.72 -0.39 -5.51
C GLY A 105 -20.38 -1.26 -4.46
N ASP A 106 -19.79 -2.40 -4.10
CA ASP A 106 -20.38 -3.36 -3.15
C ASP A 106 -19.80 -3.29 -1.73
N ASN A 107 -18.87 -2.35 -1.48
CA ASN A 107 -18.18 -2.14 -0.21
C ASN A 107 -17.54 -3.42 0.37
N ALA A 108 -17.24 -4.42 -0.47
CA ALA A 108 -16.71 -5.69 -0.01
C ALA A 108 -15.25 -5.54 0.43
N PRO A 109 -14.85 -6.07 1.61
CA PRO A 109 -13.47 -5.94 2.08
C PRO A 109 -12.52 -6.71 1.17
N HIS A 110 -11.52 -6.00 0.64
CA HIS A 110 -10.50 -6.55 -0.25
C HIS A 110 -9.19 -6.80 0.50
N ALA A 111 -8.43 -7.73 -0.06
CA ALA A 111 -7.10 -8.05 0.43
C ALA A 111 -6.19 -8.50 -0.72
N ILE A 112 -4.92 -8.19 -0.59
CA ILE A 112 -3.87 -8.75 -1.43
C ILE A 112 -3.30 -9.95 -0.69
N LEU A 113 -3.36 -11.12 -1.33
CA LEU A 113 -2.72 -12.33 -0.88
C LEU A 113 -1.44 -12.51 -1.69
N GLU A 114 -0.31 -12.63 -1.02
CA GLU A 114 0.99 -12.81 -1.65
C GLU A 114 1.77 -13.96 -1.03
N LEU A 115 2.71 -14.50 -1.80
CA LEU A 115 3.77 -15.38 -1.35
C LEU A 115 4.89 -14.54 -0.72
N VAL A 116 5.42 -14.96 0.43
CA VAL A 116 6.49 -14.24 1.13
C VAL A 116 7.80 -14.32 0.34
N ASP A 117 8.67 -13.31 0.45
CA ASP A 117 9.99 -13.29 -0.22
C ASP A 117 9.89 -13.36 -1.76
N ASN A 118 8.75 -12.97 -2.33
CA ASN A 118 8.57 -12.87 -3.77
C ASN A 118 9.26 -11.60 -4.35
N PRO A 119 9.54 -11.53 -5.66
CA PRO A 119 10.21 -10.36 -6.26
C PRO A 119 9.47 -9.01 -6.06
N ARG A 120 8.14 -9.07 -5.93
CA ARG A 120 7.20 -7.95 -5.71
C ARG A 120 6.57 -7.99 -4.30
N ASP A 121 7.31 -8.44 -3.29
CA ASP A 121 6.80 -8.52 -1.91
C ASP A 121 6.47 -7.10 -1.40
N ILE A 122 5.19 -6.85 -1.13
CA ILE A 122 4.70 -5.54 -0.71
C ILE A 122 5.31 -5.15 0.64
N LYS A 123 5.46 -6.10 1.56
CA LYS A 123 6.01 -5.81 2.89
C LYS A 123 7.48 -5.43 2.78
N PHE A 124 8.23 -6.07 1.88
CA PHE A 124 9.63 -5.71 1.60
C PHE A 124 9.73 -4.29 1.06
N GLU A 125 8.93 -3.97 0.03
CA GLU A 125 8.94 -2.65 -0.60
C GLU A 125 8.51 -1.53 0.36
N MET A 126 7.43 -1.73 1.11
CA MET A 126 6.99 -0.77 2.13
C MET A 126 8.04 -0.54 3.21
N THR A 127 8.80 -1.58 3.58
CA THR A 127 9.84 -1.46 4.60
C THR A 127 11.04 -0.69 4.04
N ALA A 128 11.47 -0.96 2.81
CA ALA A 128 12.52 -0.19 2.14
C ALA A 128 12.15 1.30 2.03
N ARG A 129 10.89 1.59 1.67
CA ARG A 129 10.39 2.98 1.63
C ARG A 129 10.38 3.64 3.00
N ALA A 130 9.96 2.93 4.05
CA ALA A 130 9.99 3.46 5.42
C ALA A 130 11.41 3.76 5.89
N VAL A 131 12.38 2.88 5.57
CA VAL A 131 13.81 3.13 5.83
C VAL A 131 14.26 4.39 5.10
N GLY A 132 14.01 4.49 3.79
CA GLY A 132 14.41 5.65 3.00
C GLY A 132 13.84 6.97 3.55
N TRP A 133 12.54 6.98 3.86
CA TRP A 133 11.86 8.13 4.47
C TRP A 133 12.48 8.55 5.81
N GLU A 134 12.76 7.60 6.71
CA GLU A 134 13.33 7.90 8.02
C GLU A 134 14.77 8.41 7.94
N LEU A 135 15.59 7.83 7.06
CA LEU A 135 16.97 8.25 6.87
C LEU A 135 17.05 9.66 6.28
N LEU A 136 16.26 9.93 5.23
CA LEU A 136 16.18 11.26 4.64
C LEU A 136 15.69 12.28 5.67
N GLY A 137 14.62 11.97 6.42
CA GLY A 137 14.08 12.86 7.44
C GLY A 137 15.11 13.21 8.53
N LYS A 138 15.93 12.25 8.96
CA LYS A 138 17.02 12.49 9.92
C LYS A 138 18.13 13.35 9.34
N LYS A 139 18.53 13.10 8.09
CA LYS A 139 19.57 13.91 7.42
C LYS A 139 19.11 15.34 7.21
N VAL A 140 17.87 15.55 6.76
CA VAL A 140 17.23 16.88 6.64
C VAL A 140 17.16 17.59 7.99
N THR A 141 16.86 16.88 9.08
CA THR A 141 16.84 17.48 10.43
C THR A 141 18.24 17.92 10.89
N THR A 142 19.29 17.23 10.45
CA THR A 142 20.67 17.46 10.90
C THR A 142 21.41 18.50 10.06
N LEU A 143 21.29 18.44 8.73
CA LEU A 143 22.02 19.27 7.76
C LEU A 143 21.15 20.36 7.11
N GLY A 144 19.83 20.28 7.28
CA GLY A 144 18.89 21.13 6.57
C GLY A 144 18.60 20.65 5.13
N PRO A 145 17.57 21.22 4.46
CA PRO A 145 17.07 20.68 3.19
C PRO A 145 18.04 20.82 2.00
N GLN A 146 18.71 21.96 1.86
CA GLN A 146 19.62 22.21 0.72
C GLN A 146 20.87 21.35 0.78
N GLU A 147 21.55 21.30 1.93
CA GLU A 147 22.76 20.48 2.10
C GLU A 147 22.47 18.97 1.99
N SER A 148 21.25 18.54 2.38
CA SER A 148 20.80 17.16 2.21
C SER A 148 20.58 16.77 0.74
N LEU A 149 20.21 17.73 -0.11
CA LEU A 149 20.05 17.52 -1.54
C LEU A 149 21.41 17.26 -2.21
N GLU A 150 22.41 18.06 -1.87
CA GLU A 150 23.76 17.98 -2.45
C GLU A 150 24.51 16.74 -1.97
N ARG A 151 24.40 16.40 -0.68
CA ARG A 151 25.12 15.26 -0.09
C ARG A 151 24.35 13.92 -0.17
N GLY A 152 23.14 13.87 -0.71
CA GLY A 152 22.34 12.64 -0.80
C GLY A 152 22.09 11.96 0.55
N VAL A 153 21.89 10.64 0.62
CA VAL A 153 21.85 9.86 1.87
C VAL A 153 22.81 8.67 1.76
N ASP A 154 23.97 8.78 2.41
CA ASP A 154 25.02 7.76 2.33
C ASP A 154 24.90 6.70 3.43
N GLY A 155 25.51 5.55 3.19
CA GLY A 155 25.69 4.52 4.22
C GLY A 155 24.42 3.72 4.56
N VAL A 156 23.37 3.80 3.74
CA VAL A 156 22.10 3.07 3.93
C VAL A 156 22.35 1.58 4.22
N GLN A 157 23.26 0.96 3.47
CA GLN A 157 23.62 -0.44 3.65
C GLN A 157 24.17 -0.73 5.06
N LYS A 158 25.16 0.04 5.52
CA LYS A 158 25.77 -0.15 6.85
C LYS A 158 24.75 0.03 7.96
N ILE A 159 23.82 0.99 7.80
CA ILE A 159 22.74 1.22 8.74
C ILE A 159 21.80 0.02 8.78
N VAL A 160 21.38 -0.50 7.63
CA VAL A 160 20.51 -1.68 7.54
C VAL A 160 21.17 -2.91 8.18
N GLU A 161 22.46 -3.13 7.90
CA GLU A 161 23.23 -4.24 8.49
C GLU A 161 23.33 -4.12 10.01
N HIS A 162 23.59 -2.92 10.53
CA HIS A 162 23.60 -2.65 11.97
C HIS A 162 22.21 -2.91 12.60
N GLU A 163 21.15 -2.34 12.03
CA GLU A 163 19.76 -2.46 12.51
C GLU A 163 19.23 -3.90 12.47
N GLN A 164 19.75 -4.72 11.56
CA GLN A 164 19.37 -6.13 11.46
C GLN A 164 19.79 -6.94 12.69
N VAL A 165 20.91 -6.58 13.31
CA VAL A 165 21.50 -7.34 14.44
C VAL A 165 20.98 -6.85 15.79
N LEU A 166 20.46 -5.62 15.87
CA LEU A 166 19.99 -5.02 17.12
C LEU A 166 18.88 -5.84 17.80
N GLY A 167 19.01 -5.98 19.12
CA GLY A 167 18.01 -6.58 19.99
C GLY A 167 16.83 -5.65 20.27
N PRO A 168 15.77 -6.17 20.93
CA PRO A 168 14.57 -5.39 21.25
C PRO A 168 14.80 -4.21 22.19
N GLN A 169 15.82 -4.28 23.05
CA GLN A 169 16.15 -3.25 24.05
C GLN A 169 17.17 -2.23 23.53
N ASP A 170 17.84 -2.53 22.41
CA ASP A 170 18.89 -1.67 21.89
C ASP A 170 18.31 -0.42 21.23
N LYS A 171 19.01 0.72 21.38
CA LYS A 171 18.67 1.94 20.67
C LYS A 171 19.33 1.92 19.30
N GLY A 172 18.50 2.05 18.27
CA GLY A 172 18.93 2.16 16.87
C GLY A 172 18.53 3.48 16.27
N LEU A 173 19.03 3.72 15.06
CA LEU A 173 18.70 4.86 14.24
C LEU A 173 17.25 4.76 13.70
N LEU A 174 16.74 3.59 13.37
CA LEU A 174 15.37 3.46 12.85
C LEU A 174 14.34 3.39 13.98
N ARG A 175 13.10 3.82 13.69
CA ARG A 175 11.95 3.62 14.58
C ARG A 175 11.75 2.12 14.81
N GLU A 176 11.32 1.76 16.02
CA GLU A 176 11.15 0.36 16.44
C GLU A 176 10.28 -0.47 15.47
N LYS A 177 9.16 0.08 14.98
CA LYS A 177 8.27 -0.62 14.04
C LYS A 177 8.91 -0.85 12.67
N THR A 178 9.74 0.09 12.22
CA THR A 178 10.47 0.02 10.95
C THR A 178 11.59 -1.01 11.07
N ARG A 179 12.37 -0.96 12.16
CA ARG A 179 13.38 -1.99 12.51
C ARG A 179 12.78 -3.38 12.61
N TRP A 180 11.68 -3.53 13.35
CA TRP A 180 10.97 -4.81 13.49
C TRP A 180 10.50 -5.37 12.14
N SER A 181 10.03 -4.49 11.25
CA SER A 181 9.66 -4.89 9.90
C SER A 181 10.89 -5.31 9.10
N LEU A 182 11.97 -4.52 9.14
CA LEU A 182 13.25 -4.77 8.49
C LEU A 182 13.81 -6.14 8.85
N GLN A 183 13.96 -6.40 10.15
CA GLN A 183 14.43 -7.69 10.68
C GLN A 183 13.55 -8.85 10.19
N LYS A 184 12.23 -8.68 10.16
CA LYS A 184 11.31 -9.72 9.67
C LYS A 184 11.47 -10.02 8.19
N VAL A 185 11.65 -9.00 7.34
CA VAL A 185 11.76 -9.25 5.89
C VAL A 185 13.14 -9.76 5.50
N LEU A 186 14.18 -9.44 6.27
CA LEU A 186 15.54 -9.92 6.03
C LEU A 186 15.81 -11.31 6.62
N ARG A 187 15.09 -11.73 7.68
CA ARG A 187 15.38 -12.96 8.46
C ARG A 187 15.63 -14.24 7.64
N PHE A 188 14.87 -14.46 6.58
CA PHE A 188 14.93 -15.70 5.78
C PHE A 188 15.40 -15.46 4.34
N ARG A 189 15.79 -14.22 4.02
CA ARG A 189 16.20 -13.83 2.68
C ARG A 189 17.73 -13.98 2.57
N GLY A 190 18.25 -14.17 1.36
CA GLY A 190 19.68 -14.37 1.13
C GLY A 190 20.52 -13.13 1.45
N LYS A 191 21.85 -13.25 1.33
CA LYS A 191 22.80 -12.14 1.56
C LYS A 191 22.51 -10.93 0.65
N ASP A 192 22.03 -11.18 -0.57
CA ASP A 192 21.65 -10.16 -1.55
C ASP A 192 20.41 -9.35 -1.13
N ALA A 193 19.69 -9.77 -0.09
CA ALA A 193 18.49 -9.06 0.36
C ALA A 193 18.80 -7.65 0.87
N VAL A 194 19.95 -7.47 1.52
CA VAL A 194 20.38 -6.18 2.05
C VAL A 194 20.69 -5.22 0.91
N THR A 195 21.39 -5.68 -0.12
CA THR A 195 21.72 -4.87 -1.29
C THR A 195 20.47 -4.52 -2.09
N GLU A 196 19.54 -5.45 -2.26
CA GLU A 196 18.22 -5.16 -2.86
C GLU A 196 17.41 -4.14 -2.05
N LEU A 197 17.43 -4.25 -0.71
CA LEU A 197 16.68 -3.34 0.16
C LEU A 197 17.28 -1.94 0.11
N ARG A 198 18.61 -1.85 0.17
CA ARG A 198 19.37 -0.61 -0.01
C ARG A 198 18.97 0.06 -1.32
N LYS A 199 19.03 -0.65 -2.45
CA LYS A 199 18.65 -0.11 -3.76
C LYS A 199 17.23 0.46 -3.75
N LYS A 200 16.24 -0.29 -3.25
CA LYS A 200 14.85 0.19 -3.16
C LYS A 200 14.68 1.39 -2.21
N ALA A 201 15.49 1.48 -1.16
CA ALA A 201 15.45 2.60 -0.23
C ALA A 201 16.08 3.85 -0.87
N GLU A 202 17.22 3.72 -1.56
CA GLU A 202 17.87 4.78 -2.34
C GLU A 202 16.94 5.28 -3.46
N ASP A 203 16.39 4.37 -4.27
CA ASP A 203 15.39 4.70 -5.31
C ASP A 203 14.22 5.51 -4.72
N HIS A 204 13.77 5.15 -3.51
CA HIS A 204 12.70 5.91 -2.85
C HIS A 204 13.17 7.28 -2.37
N ILE A 205 14.37 7.41 -1.80
CA ILE A 205 14.94 8.69 -1.39
C ILE A 205 15.04 9.62 -2.61
N ASP A 206 15.54 9.12 -3.73
CA ASP A 206 15.64 9.87 -4.97
C ASP A 206 14.26 10.34 -5.46
N THR A 207 13.24 9.46 -5.36
CA THR A 207 11.86 9.86 -5.71
C THR A 207 11.32 10.96 -4.80
N LEU A 208 11.67 10.95 -3.51
CA LEU A 208 11.23 11.97 -2.54
C LEU A 208 11.92 13.31 -2.79
N ILE A 209 13.20 13.27 -3.17
CA ILE A 209 14.00 14.43 -3.52
C ILE A 209 13.50 15.06 -4.84
N ALA A 210 13.18 14.24 -5.85
CA ALA A 210 12.78 14.70 -7.16
C ALA A 210 11.35 15.27 -7.21
N GLN A 211 10.41 14.74 -6.43
CA GLN A 211 9.01 15.19 -6.41
C GLN A 211 8.81 16.70 -6.24
N PRO A 212 9.40 17.38 -5.24
CA PRO A 212 9.24 18.83 -5.09
C PRO A 212 9.87 19.63 -6.23
N ILE A 213 11.01 19.18 -6.77
CA ILE A 213 11.69 19.83 -7.91
C ILE A 213 10.78 19.76 -9.14
N ALA A 214 10.28 18.57 -9.47
CA ALA A 214 9.38 18.38 -10.60
C ALA A 214 8.03 19.12 -10.43
N MET A 215 7.50 19.21 -9.21
CA MET A 215 6.30 20.02 -8.95
C MET A 215 6.56 21.51 -9.13
N LYS A 216 7.73 22.00 -8.70
CA LYS A 216 8.13 23.40 -8.90
C LYS A 216 8.31 23.73 -10.37
N GLU A 217 9.01 22.89 -11.13
CA GLU A 217 9.19 23.04 -12.57
C GLU A 217 7.86 23.02 -13.31
N ARG A 218 6.95 22.10 -12.96
CA ARG A 218 5.58 22.08 -13.53
C ARG A 218 4.81 23.35 -13.20
N ALA A 219 4.90 23.84 -11.97
CA ALA A 219 4.23 25.08 -11.58
C ALA A 219 4.80 26.29 -12.34
N GLN A 220 6.12 26.33 -12.54
CA GLN A 220 6.78 27.37 -13.33
C GLN A 220 6.40 27.30 -14.82
N ALA A 221 6.37 26.10 -15.41
CA ALA A 221 5.94 25.90 -16.79
C ALA A 221 4.44 26.21 -17.00
N GLU A 222 3.59 25.96 -16.00
CA GLU A 222 2.18 26.41 -16.04
C GLU A 222 2.03 27.94 -15.88
N ASP A 223 3.04 28.60 -15.30
CA ASP A 223 3.08 30.05 -15.11
C ASP A 223 3.75 30.78 -16.30
N GLU A 224 4.56 30.11 -17.13
CA GLU A 224 5.12 30.65 -18.36
C GLU A 224 4.01 30.85 -19.39
N GLU A 225 3.78 32.11 -19.77
CA GLU A 225 2.80 32.46 -20.80
C GLU A 225 3.37 32.11 -22.18
N ASP A 226 2.88 31.03 -22.79
CA ASP A 226 3.17 30.76 -24.20
C ASP A 226 2.48 31.85 -25.05
N PRO A 227 3.21 32.67 -25.83
CA PRO A 227 2.64 33.79 -26.58
C PRO A 227 1.62 33.35 -27.65
N GLU A 228 1.59 32.06 -27.99
CA GLU A 228 0.61 31.46 -28.91
C GLU A 228 -0.64 30.92 -28.21
N THR A 229 -0.66 30.79 -26.88
CA THR A 229 -1.88 30.41 -26.16
C THR A 229 -2.84 31.60 -26.08
N PRO A 230 -4.09 31.48 -26.58
CA PRO A 230 -5.06 32.58 -26.59
C PRO A 230 -5.65 32.92 -25.20
N LEU A 231 -5.14 32.32 -24.12
CA LEU A 231 -5.60 32.51 -22.76
C LEU A 231 -4.48 33.15 -21.93
N ALA A 232 -4.77 34.25 -21.24
CA ALA A 232 -3.85 34.85 -20.27
C ALA A 232 -3.47 33.81 -19.20
N GLY A 233 -2.22 33.84 -18.71
CA GLY A 233 -1.72 32.88 -17.73
C GLY A 233 -2.62 32.79 -16.49
N ARG A 234 -2.63 31.64 -15.80
CA ARG A 234 -3.53 31.41 -14.64
C ARG A 234 -3.47 32.51 -13.56
N LYS A 235 -2.33 33.21 -13.43
CA LYS A 235 -2.15 34.36 -12.53
C LYS A 235 -2.90 35.63 -12.96
N ALA A 236 -3.11 35.84 -14.25
CA ALA A 236 -3.91 36.95 -14.78
C ALA A 236 -5.42 36.69 -14.66
N LEU A 237 -5.83 35.42 -14.56
CA LEU A 237 -7.22 35.01 -14.40
C LEU A 237 -7.69 35.23 -12.95
N ARG A 238 -8.25 36.41 -12.67
CA ARG A 238 -8.99 36.69 -11.43
C ARG A 238 -10.34 35.94 -11.40
N LEU A 239 -10.32 34.64 -11.13
CA LEU A 239 -11.54 33.85 -10.97
C LEU A 239 -12.27 34.26 -9.69
N LYS A 240 -13.57 34.52 -9.81
CA LYS A 240 -14.43 34.70 -8.63
C LYS A 240 -14.70 33.34 -7.97
N ALA A 241 -15.00 33.35 -6.67
CA ALA A 241 -15.43 32.15 -5.95
C ALA A 241 -16.60 31.47 -6.70
N GLY A 242 -16.42 30.20 -7.07
CA GLY A 242 -17.40 29.42 -7.84
C GLY A 242 -17.19 29.39 -9.36
N GLN A 243 -16.26 30.18 -9.93
CA GLN A 243 -15.87 30.02 -11.34
C GLN A 243 -14.79 28.93 -11.49
N ALA A 244 -14.95 28.09 -12.52
CA ALA A 244 -13.93 27.13 -12.93
C ALA A 244 -13.13 27.68 -14.13
N LEU A 245 -11.87 27.27 -14.23
CA LEU A 245 -11.08 27.48 -15.44
C LEU A 245 -11.72 26.68 -16.59
N PRO A 246 -11.88 27.27 -17.79
CA PRO A 246 -12.25 26.52 -18.98
C PRO A 246 -11.30 25.32 -19.16
N GLY A 247 -11.85 24.11 -19.33
CA GLY A 247 -11.06 22.87 -19.48
C GLY A 247 -10.70 22.14 -18.18
N THR A 248 -10.96 22.72 -17.00
CA THR A 248 -10.80 22.00 -15.73
C THR A 248 -12.10 21.29 -15.33
N GLY A 249 -12.10 19.96 -15.32
CA GLY A 249 -13.23 19.14 -14.89
C GLY A 249 -13.36 19.10 -13.36
N LEU A 250 -13.96 20.13 -12.75
CA LEU A 250 -14.38 20.03 -11.35
C LEU A 250 -15.75 19.35 -11.27
N SER A 251 -15.91 18.40 -10.33
CA SER A 251 -17.20 17.79 -10.04
C SER A 251 -18.23 18.86 -9.61
N ALA A 252 -19.47 18.75 -10.06
CA ALA A 252 -20.58 19.67 -9.72
C ALA A 252 -20.71 20.00 -8.22
N MET A 253 -20.31 19.06 -7.35
CA MET A 253 -20.32 19.23 -5.89
C MET A 253 -19.38 20.35 -5.39
N ARG A 254 -18.21 20.54 -6.02
CA ARG A 254 -17.26 21.62 -5.67
C ARG A 254 -17.74 22.99 -6.17
N LEU A 255 -18.41 23.03 -7.32
CA LEU A 255 -19.07 24.25 -7.84
C LEU A 255 -20.18 24.72 -6.88
N ALA A 256 -20.98 23.78 -6.37
CA ALA A 256 -22.02 24.07 -5.38
C ALA A 256 -21.45 24.58 -4.04
N GLN A 257 -20.31 24.05 -3.61
CA GLN A 257 -19.64 24.47 -2.37
C GLN A 257 -19.10 25.92 -2.43
N GLY A 258 -18.61 26.36 -3.60
CA GLY A 258 -18.16 27.74 -3.80
C GLY A 258 -19.28 28.78 -3.73
N ALA A 259 -20.50 28.40 -4.13
CA ALA A 259 -21.69 29.25 -4.02
C ALA A 259 -22.25 29.31 -2.57
N LEU A 260 -22.11 28.23 -1.80
CA LEU A 260 -22.51 28.15 -0.39
C LEU A 260 -21.51 28.81 0.59
N GLY A 261 -20.27 29.05 0.15
CA GLY A 261 -19.19 29.59 0.99
C GLY A 261 -19.22 31.11 1.22
N LYS A 262 -20.20 31.83 0.66
CA LYS A 262 -20.45 33.24 1.00
C LYS A 262 -21.64 33.32 1.93
N GLU A 263 -21.40 33.60 3.21
CA GLU A 263 -22.42 34.28 4.01
C GLU A 263 -22.67 35.65 3.35
N PRO A 264 -23.91 36.03 3.04
CA PRO A 264 -24.19 37.38 2.58
C PRO A 264 -23.86 38.33 3.72
N GLU A 265 -22.84 39.18 3.51
CA GLU A 265 -22.58 40.31 4.39
C GLU A 265 -23.87 41.13 4.54
N GLY A 266 -24.36 41.25 5.78
CA GLY A 266 -25.46 42.15 6.13
C GLY A 266 -26.89 41.58 6.08
N ARG A 267 -27.20 40.51 6.84
CA ARG A 267 -28.59 40.26 7.26
C ARG A 267 -28.74 40.37 8.78
N SER A 268 -29.71 41.19 9.19
CA SER A 268 -30.07 41.44 10.59
C SER A 268 -30.41 40.13 11.30
N TRP A 269 -30.13 40.10 12.60
CA TRP A 269 -30.33 38.98 13.52
C TRP A 269 -31.70 38.26 13.37
N PHE A 270 -32.75 39.00 12.99
CA PHE A 270 -34.09 38.45 12.75
C PHE A 270 -34.18 37.46 11.58
N GLY A 271 -33.32 37.57 10.57
CA GLY A 271 -33.33 36.67 9.40
C GLY A 271 -32.82 35.26 9.71
N ARG A 272 -31.92 35.11 10.70
CA ARG A 272 -31.30 33.81 11.05
C ARG A 272 -32.26 32.88 11.79
N ARG A 273 -33.16 33.42 12.64
CA ARG A 273 -34.18 32.63 13.35
C ARG A 273 -35.23 32.03 12.42
N LYS A 274 -35.65 32.76 11.38
CA LYS A 274 -36.70 32.30 10.46
C LYS A 274 -36.27 31.08 9.62
N LEU A 275 -34.96 30.89 9.45
CA LEU A 275 -34.35 29.75 8.74
C LEU A 275 -33.97 28.58 9.68
N GLY A 276 -34.19 28.70 10.99
CA GLY A 276 -33.93 27.62 11.95
C GLY A 276 -32.45 27.28 12.16
N ILE A 277 -31.54 28.19 11.81
CA ILE A 277 -30.08 27.94 11.82
C ILE A 277 -29.46 28.17 13.21
N ASP A 278 -30.06 29.02 14.03
CA ASP A 278 -29.61 29.27 15.42
C ASP A 278 -30.46 28.49 16.43
N THR A 279 -29.83 27.55 17.15
CA THR A 279 -30.42 26.77 18.27
C THR A 279 -29.80 27.10 19.62
N THR A 280 -29.04 28.20 19.70
CA THR A 280 -28.39 28.64 20.94
C THR A 280 -29.45 29.09 21.96
N ALA A 281 -29.59 28.31 23.03
CA ALA A 281 -30.41 28.66 24.19
C ALA A 281 -29.81 29.89 24.88
N VAL A 282 -30.65 30.90 25.12
CA VAL A 282 -30.29 32.13 25.82
C VAL A 282 -30.02 31.78 27.28
N TRP A 283 -28.75 31.66 27.66
CA TRP A 283 -28.36 31.90 29.06
C TRP A 283 -28.35 33.40 29.27
N GLY A 284 -29.51 33.92 29.66
CA GLY A 284 -29.67 35.23 30.23
C GLY A 284 -29.63 35.11 31.74
N SER A 285 -28.67 35.81 32.33
CA SER A 285 -28.56 36.18 33.73
C SER A 285 -29.90 36.45 34.43
N ILE A 286 -30.17 35.66 35.48
CA ILE A 286 -30.54 36.12 36.82
C ILE A 286 -29.64 35.34 37.79
#